data_AF-A0A2A3JSV5-F1
#
_entry.id   AF-A0A2A3JSV5-F1
#
_cell.length_a   1.000
_cell.length_b   1.000
_cell.length_c   1.000
_cell.angle_alpha   90.00
_cell.angle_beta   90.00
_cell.angle_gamma   90.00
#
_symmetry.space_group_name_H-M   'P 1'
#
loop_
_entity.id
_entity.type
_entity.pdbx_description
1 polymer ?
#
loop_
_entity_poly.entity_id
_entity_poly.type
_entity_poly.pdbx_seq_one_letter_code
_entity_poly.pdbx_strand_id
1 'polypeptide(L)' 'MNMRAEGAGPPVHEQVYRRLREMVLFGELEPGQAVTIQGLVEQLGAGMTPVREAL' A
#
# COMPACT_ATOMS: atom_id res chain seq x y z
N MET A 1 -26.47 14.12 -16.59
CA MET A 1 -25.97 14.29 -15.20
C MET A 1 -25.47 12.92 -14.75
N ASN A 2 -24.17 12.62 -14.94
CA ASN A 2 -23.65 11.29 -14.61
C ASN A 2 -23.23 11.29 -13.13
N MET A 3 -24.12 10.76 -12.30
CA MET A 3 -23.93 10.61 -10.86
C MET A 3 -22.92 9.48 -10.66
N ARG A 4 -21.65 9.82 -10.46
CA ARG A 4 -20.67 8.84 -9.98
C ARG A 4 -21.16 8.41 -8.60
N ALA A 5 -21.39 7.11 -8.42
CA ALA A 5 -21.57 6.56 -7.09
C ALA A 5 -20.40 7.03 -6.22
N GLU A 6 -20.67 7.83 -5.19
CA GLU A 6 -19.72 8.10 -4.11
C GLU A 6 -19.61 6.80 -3.29
N GLY A 7 -19.01 5.78 -3.91
CA GLY A 7 -18.75 4.49 -3.29
C GLY A 7 -17.65 4.64 -2.24
N ALA A 8 -17.74 3.81 -1.19
CA ALA A 8 -16.69 3.66 -0.20
C ALA A 8 -15.31 3.62 -0.88
N GLY A 9 -14.31 4.27 -0.28
CA GLY A 9 -12.97 4.38 -0.84
C GLY A 9 -12.35 3.01 -1.18
N PRO A 10 -11.20 3.00 -1.89
CA PRO A 10 -10.56 1.77 -2.32
C PRO A 10 -10.32 0.82 -1.12
N PRO A 11 -10.40 -0.51 -1.32
CA PRO A 11 -10.08 -1.49 -0.29
C PRO A 11 -8.73 -1.23 0.38
N VAL A 12 -8.57 -1.64 1.64
CA VAL A 12 -7.37 -1.34 2.43
C VAL A 12 -6.10 -1.88 1.79
N HIS A 13 -6.11 -3.12 1.25
CA HIS A 13 -4.93 -3.65 0.55
C HIS A 13 -4.57 -2.84 -0.71
N GLU A 14 -5.56 -2.25 -1.39
CA GLU A 14 -5.30 -1.42 -2.56
C GLU A 14 -4.64 -0.10 -2.16
N GLN A 15 -5.05 0.49 -1.03
CA GLN A 15 -4.39 1.67 -0.46
C GLN A 15 -2.93 1.36 -0.09
N VAL A 16 -2.68 0.21 0.54
CA VAL A 16 -1.34 -0.26 0.90
C VAL A 16 -0.47 -0.49 -0.34
N TYR A 17 -1.01 -1.15 -1.37
CA TYR A 17 -0.31 -1.36 -2.65
C TYR A 17 0.08 -0.04 -3.30
N ARG A 18 -0.85 0.93 -3.37
CA ARG A 18 -0.58 2.25 -3.97
C ARG A 18 0.55 2.96 -3.23
N ARG A 19 0.55 2.92 -1.89
CA ARG A 19 1.62 3.53 -1.09
C ARG A 19 2.96 2.82 -1.28
N LEU A 20 3.00 1.49 -1.27
CA LEU A 20 4.21 0.71 -1.55
C LEU A 20 4.78 1.04 -2.93
N ARG A 21 3.92 1.16 -3.94
CA ARG A 21 4.32 1.52 -5.30
C ARG A 21 4.94 2.92 -5.35
N GLU A 22 4.34 3.90 -4.68
CA GLU A 22 4.91 5.26 -4.58
C GLU A 22 6.30 5.23 -3.94
N MET A 23 6.47 4.47 -2.86
CA MET A 23 7.75 4.34 -2.17
C MET A 23 8.85 3.78 -3.10
N VAL A 24 8.52 2.81 -3.95
CA VAL A 24 9.46 2.30 -4.96
C VAL A 24 9.72 3.34 -6.06
N LEU A 25 8.67 4.00 -6.57
CA LEU A 25 8.79 4.95 -7.68
C LEU A 25 9.59 6.20 -7.33
N PHE A 26 9.50 6.65 -6.08
CA PHE A 26 10.21 7.83 -5.60
C PHE A 26 11.50 7.51 -4.82
N GLY A 27 11.90 6.24 -4.75
CA GLY A 27 13.15 5.82 -4.12
C GLY A 27 13.13 5.84 -2.59
N GLU A 28 11.96 5.89 -1.94
CA GLU A 28 11.86 5.64 -0.49
C GLU A 28 12.24 4.18 -0.15
N LEU A 29 12.08 3.27 -1.11
CA LEU A 29 12.67 1.93 -1.11
C LEU A 29 13.70 1.84 -2.24
N GLU A 30 14.96 1.65 -1.87
CA GLU A 30 16.05 1.50 -2.84
C GLU A 30 15.93 0.19 -3.64
N PRO A 31 16.38 0.16 -4.91
CA PRO A 31 16.40 -1.07 -5.69
C PRO A 31 17.19 -2.18 -4.99
N GLY A 32 16.56 -3.34 -4.81
CA GLY A 32 17.17 -4.48 -4.12
C GLY A 32 17.18 -4.37 -2.58
N GLN A 33 16.61 -3.31 -2.00
CA GLN A 33 16.44 -3.20 -0.56
C GLN A 33 15.56 -4.33 -0.04
N ALA A 34 16.10 -5.13 0.87
CA ALA A 34 15.33 -6.17 1.54
C ALA A 34 14.27 -5.52 2.45
N VAL A 35 13.04 -6.04 2.38
CA VAL A 35 11.93 -5.63 3.25
C VAL A 35 11.35 -6.86 3.93
N THR A 36 10.78 -6.66 5.11
CA THR A 36 10.01 -7.70 5.81
C THR A 36 8.57 -7.26 5.95
N ILE A 37 7.64 -8.21 5.99
CA ILE A 37 6.22 -7.91 6.21
C ILE A 37 6.04 -7.10 7.51
N GLN A 38 6.74 -7.46 8.57
CA GLN A 38 6.65 -6.78 9.86
C GLN A 38 7.16 -5.33 9.80
N GLY A 39 8.30 -5.10 9.12
CA GLY A 39 8.82 -3.75 8.94
C GLY A 39 7.89 -2.87 8.10
N LEU A 40 7.25 -3.45 7.06
CA LEU A 40 6.26 -2.73 6.25
C LEU A 40 4.98 -2.41 7.04
N VAL A 41 4.52 -3.33 7.90
CA VAL A 41 3.41 -3.09 8.83
C VAL A 41 3.70 -1.88 9.71
N GLU A 42 4.89 -1.83 10.30
CA GLU A 42 5.32 -0.73 11.18
C GLU A 42 5.46 0.59 10.41
N GLN A 43 6.08 0.55 9.22
CA GLN A 43 6.31 1.75 8.40
C GLN A 43 5.03 2.34 7.81
N LEU A 44 4.05 1.50 7.47
CA LEU A 44 2.80 1.92 6.83
C LEU A 44 1.65 2.13 7.82
N GLY A 45 1.81 1.70 9.08
CA GLY A 45 0.74 1.72 10.08
C GLY A 45 -0.47 0.86 9.70
N ALA A 46 -0.27 -0.15 8.86
CA ALA A 46 -1.31 -1.02 8.33
C ALA A 46 -1.29 -2.40 9.00
N GLY A 47 -2.39 -3.14 8.93
CA GLY A 47 -2.44 -4.51 9.44
C GLY A 47 -1.60 -5.49 8.62
N MET A 48 -1.21 -6.62 9.22
CA MET A 48 -0.41 -7.64 8.54
C MET A 48 -1.09 -8.23 7.28
N THR A 49 -2.40 -8.53 7.36
CA THR A 49 -3.16 -9.09 6.23
C THR A 49 -3.16 -8.20 5.00
N PRO A 50 -3.57 -6.90 5.06
CA PRO A 50 -3.55 -6.05 3.88
C PRO A 50 -2.14 -5.78 3.34
N VAL A 51 -1.10 -5.80 4.18
CA VAL A 51 0.30 -5.73 3.72
C VAL A 51 0.68 -6.97 2.91
N ARG A 52 0.29 -8.18 3.35
CA ARG A 52 0.54 -9.41 2.61
C ARG A 52 -0.25 -9.49 1.29
N GLU A 53 -1.47 -8.95 1.25
CA GLU A 53 -2.29 -8.91 0.03
C GLU A 53 -1.78 -7.90 -1.00
N ALA A 54 -1.05 -6.87 -0.55
CA ALA A 54 -0.52 -5.80 -1.40
C ALA A 54 0.85 -6.13 -2.03
N LEU A 55 1.52 -7.19 -1.61
CA LEU A 55 2.79 -7.68 -2.16
C LEU A 55 2.54 -8.71 -3.27
#